data_AF-G9PRI1-F1
#
_entry.id   AF-G9PRI1-F1
#
_cell.length_a   1.000
_cell.length_b   1.000
_cell.length_c   1.000
_cell.angle_alpha   90.00
_cell.angle_beta   90.00
_cell.angle_gamma   90.00
#
_symmetry.space_group_name_H-M   'P 1'
#
loop_
_entity.id
_entity.type
_entity.pdbx_description
1 polymer ?
#
loop_
_entity_poly.entity_id
_entity_poly.type
_entity_poly.pdbx_seq_one_letter_code
_entity_poly.pdbx_strand_id
1 'polypeptide(L)' 'FLGPAAEGGAAPVQRDAVTAATTALAAAAGAWAVRVHEVPVNRAAVRTASLWKEHQ' A
#
# COMPACT_ATOMS: atom_id res chain seq x y z
N PHE A 1 4.39 12.50 -2.23
CA PHE A 1 4.79 11.86 -0.96
C PHE A 1 5.47 10.50 -1.17
N LEU A 2 4.98 9.63 -2.07
CA LEU A 2 5.62 8.33 -2.33
C LEU A 2 7.03 8.41 -2.93
N GLY A 3 7.33 9.42 -3.75
CA GLY A 3 8.67 9.60 -4.34
C GLY A 3 9.77 9.68 -3.28
N PRO A 4 9.70 10.63 -2.32
CA PRO A 4 10.64 10.66 -1.20
C PRO A 4 10.66 9.39 -0.33
N ALA A 5 9.55 8.64 -0.25
CA ALA A 5 9.46 7.43 0.55
C ALA A 5 10.18 6.21 -0.07
N ALA A 6 10.29 6.15 -1.41
CA ALA A 6 10.88 5.02 -2.15
C ALA A 6 12.35 5.22 -2.53
N GLU A 7 13.02 6.22 -1.92
CA GLU A 7 14.28 6.85 -2.35
C GLU A 7 14.09 7.98 -3.38
N GLY A 8 14.80 9.10 -3.15
CA GLY A 8 14.68 10.31 -3.94
C GLY A 8 15.00 10.07 -5.42
N GLY A 9 14.05 10.34 -6.31
CA GLY A 9 14.21 10.18 -7.76
C GLY A 9 13.70 8.84 -8.31
N ALA A 10 13.19 7.92 -7.49
CA ALA A 10 12.61 6.67 -7.95
C ALA A 10 11.53 6.88 -9.02
N ALA A 11 11.62 6.18 -10.15
CA ALA A 11 10.60 6.17 -11.18
C ALA A 11 9.28 5.58 -10.64
N PRO A 12 8.11 5.85 -11.26
CA PRO A 12 6.82 5.38 -10.75
C PRO A 12 6.75 3.88 -10.42
N VAL A 13 7.34 3.03 -11.27
CA VAL A 13 7.39 1.56 -11.07
C VAL A 13 8.28 1.16 -9.89
N GLN A 14 9.26 1.97 -9.52
CA GLN A 14 10.15 1.67 -8.39
C GLN A 14 9.50 1.98 -7.04
N ARG A 15 8.27 2.53 -7.04
CA ARG A 15 7.54 2.94 -5.83
C ARG A 15 6.51 1.90 -5.38
N ASP A 16 6.52 0.70 -5.94
CA ASP A 16 5.48 -0.30 -5.65
C ASP A 16 5.51 -0.76 -4.20
N ALA A 17 6.70 -0.91 -3.61
CA ALA A 17 6.83 -1.29 -2.20
C ALA A 17 6.20 -0.24 -1.26
N VAL A 18 6.46 1.05 -1.49
CA VAL A 18 5.87 2.12 -0.67
C VAL A 18 4.39 2.33 -0.96
N THR A 19 3.95 2.02 -2.19
CA THR A 19 2.52 2.00 -2.55
C THR A 19 1.81 0.90 -1.77
N ALA A 20 2.38 -0.31 -1.70
CA ALA A 20 1.83 -1.41 -0.91
C ALA A 20 1.76 -1.08 0.58
N ALA A 21 2.81 -0.47 1.15
CA ALA A 21 2.81 -0.01 2.54
C ALA A 21 1.71 1.04 2.78
N THR A 22 1.58 2.01 1.88
CA THR A 22 0.52 3.03 1.95
C THR A 22 -0.87 2.43 1.84
N THR A 23 -1.05 1.43 0.97
CA THR A 23 -2.30 0.68 0.81
C THR A 23 -2.68 -0.04 2.10
N ALA A 24 -1.73 -0.68 2.79
CA ALA A 24 -1.99 -1.32 4.07
C ALA A 24 -2.46 -0.30 5.12
N LEU A 25 -1.80 0.86 5.21
CA LEU A 25 -2.19 1.94 6.12
C LEU A 25 -3.58 2.51 5.81
N ALA A 26 -3.88 2.75 4.54
CA ALA A 26 -5.19 3.24 4.10
C ALA A 26 -6.31 2.24 4.42
N ALA A 27 -6.07 0.94 4.18
CA ALA A 27 -7.02 -0.11 4.50
C ALA A 27 -7.25 -0.22 6.01
N ALA A 28 -6.19 -0.16 6.83
CA ALA A 28 -6.31 -0.15 8.29
C ALA A 28 -7.10 1.07 8.80
N ALA A 29 -6.93 2.22 8.16
CA ALA A 29 -7.67 3.46 8.46
C ALA A 29 -9.14 3.45 7.97
N GLY A 30 -9.59 2.40 7.28
CA GLY A 30 -10.99 2.24 6.87
C GLY A 30 -11.32 2.80 5.48
N ALA A 31 -10.33 3.00 4.60
CA ALA A 31 -10.61 3.32 3.21
C ALA A 31 -11.47 2.22 2.56
N TRP A 32 -12.50 2.62 1.81
CA TRP A 32 -13.39 1.67 1.10
C TRP A 32 -12.67 0.93 -0.03
N ALA A 33 -11.78 1.62 -0.76
CA ALA A 33 -10.99 1.05 -1.85
C ALA A 33 -9.69 1.83 -2.08
N VAL A 34 -8.77 1.21 -2.82
CA VAL A 34 -7.54 1.84 -3.33
C VAL A 34 -7.46 1.68 -4.86
N ARG A 35 -6.95 2.69 -5.55
CA ARG A 35 -6.61 2.61 -6.98
C ARG A 35 -5.10 2.47 -7.12
N VAL A 36 -4.65 1.39 -7.76
CA VAL A 36 -3.24 1.03 -7.86
C VAL A 36 -2.90 0.57 -9.28
N HIS A 37 -1.61 0.57 -9.62
CA HIS A 37 -1.11 0.01 -10.87
C HIS A 37 -0.76 -1.48 -10.67
N GLU A 38 0.07 -1.79 -9.67
CA GLU A 38 0.42 -3.17 -9.32
C GLU A 38 -0.60 -3.83 -8.40
N VAL A 39 -1.57 -4.52 -9.00
CA VAL A 39 -2.68 -5.14 -8.27
C VAL A 39 -2.23 -6.25 -7.29
N PRO A 40 -1.36 -7.22 -7.65
CA PRO A 40 -1.10 -8.37 -6.78
C PRO A 40 -0.55 -7.99 -5.40
N VAL A 41 0.45 -7.09 -5.35
CA VAL A 41 1.09 -6.67 -4.09
C VAL A 41 0.15 -5.83 -3.23
N ASN A 42 -0.66 -4.97 -3.84
CA ASN A 42 -1.60 -4.13 -3.12
C ASN A 42 -2.81 -4.92 -2.61
N ARG A 43 -3.27 -5.95 -3.34
CA ARG A 43 -4.27 -6.90 -2.83
C ARG A 43 -3.77 -7.63 -1.58
N ALA A 44 -2.51 -8.06 -1.58
CA ALA A 44 -1.91 -8.67 -0.40
C ALA A 44 -1.87 -7.68 0.78
N ALA A 45 -1.47 -6.43 0.53
CA ALA A 45 -1.45 -5.37 1.55
C ALA A 45 -2.83 -5.11 2.18
N VAL A 46 -3.89 -5.03 1.37
CA VAL A 46 -5.27 -4.91 1.87
C VAL A 46 -5.64 -6.11 2.75
N ARG A 47 -5.38 -7.34 2.28
CA ARG A 47 -5.69 -8.56 3.03
C ARG A 47 -4.93 -8.62 4.36
N THR A 48 -3.66 -8.25 4.36
CA THR A 48 -2.84 -8.16 5.57
C THR A 48 -3.42 -7.17 6.57
N ALA A 49 -3.82 -5.97 6.12
CA ALA A 49 -4.43 -4.97 6.99
C ALA A 49 -5.76 -5.44 7.60
N SER A 50 -6.61 -6.13 6.82
CA SER A 50 -7.85 -6.72 7.31
C SER A 50 -7.61 -7.76 8.40
N LEU A 51 -6.74 -8.74 8.13
CA LEU A 51 -6.39 -9.79 9.09
C LEU A 51 -5.74 -9.20 10.35
N TRP A 52 -4.84 -8.22 10.20
CA TRP A 52 -4.23 -7.54 11.34
C TRP A 52 -5.29 -6.94 12.25
N LYS A 53 -6.27 -6.20 11.68
CA LYS A 53 -7.36 -5.57 12.44
C LYS A 53 -8.25 -6.58 13.16
N GLU A 54 -8.47 -7.76 12.59
CA GLU A 54 -9.25 -8.85 13.21
C GLU A 54 -8.51 -9.52 14.38
N HIS A 55 -7.17 -9.43 14.41
CA HIS A 55 -6.31 -10.02 15.43
C HIS A 55 -5.76 -9.01 16.45
N GLN A 56 -6.22 -7.75 16.44
CA GLN A 56 -5.93 -6.76 17.48
C GLN A 56 -6.90 -6.91 18.66
#